data_AF-X1S603-F1
#
_entry.id   AF-X1S603-F1
#
_cell.length_a   1.000
_cell.length_b   1.000
_cell.length_c   1.000
_cell.angle_alpha   90.00
_cell.angle_beta   90.00
_cell.angle_gamma   90.00
#
_symmetry.space_group_name_H-M   'P 1'
#
loop_
_entity.id
_entity.type
_entity.pdbx_description
1 polymer ?
#
loop_
_entity_poly.entity_id
_entity_poly.type
_entity_poly.pdbx_seq_one_letter_code
_entity_poly.pdbx_strand_id
1 'polypeptide(L)'
;AEVAQSTYNPNTFGRVIIENFESTKISDELSMSKDSWQLASKPLQEGLRERNTIDIDEEEIIGSEINPGWSSEKRKVLVLDYYFDSSREENWDSVVYSLSSMGKDYSERNFLEIWVKGEGKGEFLTLDLGVVSEDVDGDTLLDTEDKNGDGKLNPGEDIGIDLGGRLIGEGNGRLDTEDLDGNGLLDTDENYATYDWIIEPDLRINWTGWRKLTIPLKDAFNWEGVKSMVKHLRLLIEGDDMAGTLKFALISISGDRWRNYNIESRSVNSEDDPEYNPFDDEAFLDYYEAMYGDARTAEGKWKKEGALCLTLAPAGEGWVQQTFAKPHCYTDYKTLNFWLWGDEKEEDFQLRIGSEVRQAGDYYQKEVKIDWQGWRMISVPLAEMTRRGSPSWENIRQLRAGIKNESSHWIKIYLNDIFLSEVGKSQGLAKGFSLQGGLGAPFSFVAQYKEVDDEFQSLVASSWQGTRLTSLRMNLSPL
;
A
#
# COMPACT_ATOMS: atom_id res chain seq x y z
N ALA A 1 -42.19 22.31 -32.04
CA ALA A 1 -41.30 21.17 -32.32
C ALA A 1 -39.99 21.45 -31.61
N GLU A 2 -39.36 20.43 -31.06
CA GLU A 2 -38.12 20.51 -30.30
C GLU A 2 -37.12 19.48 -30.84
N VAL A 3 -35.85 19.86 -30.83
CA VAL A 3 -34.72 18.96 -31.08
C VAL A 3 -33.72 19.22 -29.97
N ALA A 4 -33.30 18.16 -29.29
CA ALA A 4 -32.27 18.21 -28.27
C ALA A 4 -31.14 17.25 -28.63
N GLN A 5 -29.92 17.65 -28.33
CA GLN A 5 -28.73 16.83 -28.50
C GLN A 5 -28.04 16.70 -27.15
N SER A 6 -27.67 15.49 -26.76
CA SER A 6 -26.84 15.21 -25.58
C SER A 6 -25.47 14.74 -26.03
N THR A 7 -24.40 15.23 -25.40
CA THR A 7 -23.06 14.64 -25.52
C THR A 7 -22.72 14.05 -24.17
N TYR A 8 -22.46 12.74 -24.15
CA TYR A 8 -22.02 12.04 -22.94
C TYR A 8 -20.52 11.76 -23.01
N ASN A 9 -19.81 12.13 -21.95
CA ASN A 9 -18.42 11.80 -21.75
C ASN A 9 -18.26 11.26 -20.32
N PRO A 10 -18.08 9.94 -20.14
CA PRO A 10 -17.99 9.34 -18.80
C PRO A 10 -16.76 9.81 -18.03
N ASN A 11 -15.74 10.31 -18.73
CA ASN A 11 -14.50 10.78 -18.12
C ASN A 11 -13.92 11.96 -18.91
N THR A 12 -14.11 13.18 -18.38
CA THR A 12 -13.62 14.43 -18.98
C THR A 12 -12.10 14.57 -18.96
N PHE A 13 -11.41 13.86 -18.07
CA PHE A 13 -9.96 13.77 -18.04
C PHE A 13 -9.42 12.91 -19.21
N GLY A 14 -10.26 12.03 -19.77
CA GLY A 14 -9.98 11.28 -20.99
C GLY A 14 -9.14 10.01 -20.78
N ARG A 15 -8.83 9.67 -19.53
CA ARG A 15 -7.92 8.56 -19.16
C ARG A 15 -8.25 7.99 -17.79
N VAL A 16 -7.99 6.69 -17.59
CA VAL A 16 -8.11 6.02 -16.28
C VAL A 16 -6.87 5.21 -15.98
N ILE A 17 -6.32 5.38 -14.80
CA ILE A 17 -5.21 4.57 -14.27
C ILE A 17 -5.75 3.21 -13.86
N ILE A 18 -5.11 2.14 -14.34
CA ILE A 18 -5.33 0.78 -13.86
C ILE A 18 -4.34 0.47 -12.74
N GLU A 19 -3.07 0.84 -12.92
CA GLU A 19 -2.00 0.70 -11.93
C GLU A 19 -0.96 1.80 -12.16
N ASN A 20 -0.58 2.52 -11.11
CA ASN A 20 0.46 3.56 -11.15
C ASN A 20 1.67 3.24 -10.27
N PHE A 21 1.68 2.06 -9.65
CA PHE A 21 2.79 1.53 -8.86
C PHE A 21 3.20 2.34 -7.62
N GLU A 22 2.53 3.46 -7.33
CA GLU A 22 2.69 4.28 -6.12
C GLU A 22 2.46 3.50 -4.83
N SER A 23 1.53 2.55 -4.88
CA SER A 23 1.18 1.67 -3.75
C SER A 23 1.43 0.22 -4.12
N THR A 24 2.51 -0.08 -4.84
CA THR A 24 2.94 -1.46 -5.16
C THR A 24 3.08 -2.34 -3.92
N LYS A 25 3.40 -1.73 -2.79
CA LYS A 25 3.45 -2.36 -1.48
C LYS A 25 2.13 -2.17 -0.74
N ILE A 26 1.63 -3.24 -0.15
CA ILE A 26 0.66 -3.16 0.94
C ILE A 26 1.48 -3.08 2.22
N SER A 27 1.48 -1.94 2.89
CA SER A 27 2.21 -1.73 4.14
C SER A 27 1.26 -1.53 5.32
N ASP A 28 1.71 -1.96 6.49
CA ASP A 28 1.18 -1.58 7.79
C ASP A 28 2.31 -0.81 8.51
N GLU A 29 2.21 0.52 8.54
CA GLU A 29 3.20 1.40 9.18
C GLU A 29 2.86 1.59 10.66
N LEU A 30 3.84 1.34 11.51
CA LEU A 30 3.71 1.47 12.96
C LEU A 30 3.91 2.92 13.38
N SER A 31 3.22 3.33 14.45
CA SER A 31 3.40 4.67 15.03
C SER A 31 4.77 4.79 15.71
N MET A 32 5.53 5.81 15.34
CA MET A 32 6.80 6.20 16.01
C MET A 32 6.56 7.10 17.22
N SER A 33 5.30 7.31 17.63
CA SER A 33 5.01 8.06 18.85
C SER A 33 5.41 7.23 20.05
N LYS A 34 6.11 7.82 21.03
CA LYS A 34 6.52 7.11 22.26
C LYS A 34 5.33 6.47 22.97
N ASP A 35 4.16 7.08 22.83
CA ASP A 35 2.95 6.59 23.46
C ASP A 35 2.44 5.26 22.91
N SER A 36 2.89 4.86 21.73
CA SER A 36 2.54 3.58 21.12
C SER A 36 3.46 2.43 21.54
N TRP A 37 4.45 2.71 22.39
CA TRP A 37 5.45 1.78 22.85
C TRP A 37 5.45 1.72 24.38
N GLN A 38 5.72 0.54 24.91
CA GLN A 38 5.92 0.32 26.35
C GLN A 38 7.02 -0.71 26.57
N LEU A 39 7.42 -0.92 27.82
CA LEU A 39 8.37 -1.99 28.16
C LEU A 39 7.79 -3.35 27.79
N ALA A 40 8.64 -4.22 27.25
CA ALA A 40 8.25 -5.57 26.91
C ALA A 40 8.73 -6.58 27.95
N SER A 41 8.05 -7.72 27.99
CA SER A 41 8.54 -8.92 28.66
C SER A 41 9.84 -9.42 28.04
N LYS A 42 10.60 -10.15 28.85
CA LYS A 42 11.86 -10.75 28.41
C LYS A 42 11.62 -11.74 27.26
N PRO A 43 12.50 -11.79 26.25
CA PRO A 43 12.56 -12.92 25.33
C PRO A 43 12.82 -14.24 26.08
N LEU A 44 12.39 -15.36 25.49
CA LEU A 44 12.57 -16.70 26.10
C LEU A 44 14.03 -17.03 26.47
N GLN A 45 14.97 -16.46 25.72
CA GLN A 45 16.41 -16.70 25.85
C GLN A 45 17.10 -15.85 26.95
N GLU A 46 16.46 -14.78 27.41
CA GLU A 46 17.05 -13.83 28.38
C GLU A 46 16.64 -14.10 29.83
N GLY A 47 17.51 -13.76 30.79
CA GLY A 47 17.20 -13.76 32.22
C GLY A 47 16.72 -12.40 32.72
N LEU A 48 15.68 -12.36 33.57
CA LEU A 48 15.17 -11.09 34.16
C LEU A 48 16.22 -10.31 34.95
N ARG A 49 17.18 -11.01 35.56
CA ARG A 49 18.25 -10.36 36.35
C ARG A 49 19.24 -9.57 35.48
N GLU A 50 19.28 -9.88 34.20
CA GLU A 50 20.17 -9.28 33.21
C GLU A 50 19.51 -8.06 32.53
N ARG A 51 18.26 -7.76 32.90
CA ARG A 51 17.52 -6.61 32.39
C ARG A 51 18.09 -5.30 32.95
N ASN A 52 18.26 -4.32 32.08
CA ASN A 52 18.62 -2.95 32.41
C ASN A 52 17.51 -1.97 31.95
N THR A 53 17.90 -0.76 31.57
CA THR A 53 16.99 0.34 31.25
C THR A 53 17.15 0.79 29.80
N ILE A 54 16.03 0.74 29.06
CA ILE A 54 15.74 1.57 27.89
C ILE A 54 14.73 2.64 28.30
N ASP A 55 15.06 3.90 28.03
CA ASP A 55 14.14 5.02 28.11
C ASP A 55 13.51 5.28 26.73
N ILE A 56 12.18 5.43 26.72
CA ILE A 56 11.39 5.66 25.51
C ILE A 56 11.04 7.15 25.41
N ASP A 57 11.50 7.81 24.36
CA ASP A 57 11.10 9.18 24.05
C ASP A 57 10.73 9.34 22.57
N GLU A 58 10.27 10.54 22.21
CA GLU A 58 10.02 10.92 20.82
C GLU A 58 10.62 12.29 20.51
N GLU A 59 11.06 12.46 19.27
CA GLU A 59 11.46 13.77 18.75
C GLU A 59 10.82 14.02 17.38
N GLU A 60 10.77 15.29 16.97
CA GLU A 60 10.38 15.67 15.62
C GLU A 60 11.60 16.05 14.80
N ILE A 61 11.84 15.33 13.71
CA ILE A 61 12.93 15.61 12.77
C ILE A 61 12.34 15.94 11.41
N ILE A 62 12.99 16.85 10.69
CA ILE A 62 12.65 17.15 9.29
C ILE A 62 12.92 15.91 8.42
N GLY A 63 11.94 15.46 7.66
CA GLY A 63 12.04 14.23 6.85
C GLY A 63 13.28 14.19 5.96
N SER A 64 13.65 15.31 5.34
CA SER A 64 14.86 15.42 4.50
C SER A 64 16.20 15.26 5.23
N GLU A 65 16.24 15.37 6.57
CA GLU A 65 17.43 15.05 7.36
C GLU A 65 17.60 13.54 7.58
N ILE A 66 16.51 12.78 7.41
CA ILE A 66 16.46 11.32 7.55
C ILE A 66 16.78 10.67 6.22
N ASN A 67 16.00 11.03 5.20
CA ASN A 67 16.22 10.67 3.81
C ASN A 67 16.08 11.95 2.96
N PRO A 68 17.13 12.40 2.26
CA PRO A 68 17.08 13.59 1.42
C PRO A 68 15.95 13.63 0.38
N GLY A 69 15.45 12.46 -0.04
CA GLY A 69 14.30 12.33 -0.95
C GLY A 69 12.96 12.68 -0.32
N TRP A 70 12.83 12.60 1.01
CA TRP A 70 11.58 12.90 1.71
C TRP A 70 11.28 14.41 1.79
N SER A 71 10.01 14.74 2.03
CA SER A 71 9.56 16.11 2.28
C SER A 71 10.29 16.75 3.46
N SER A 72 10.38 18.10 3.48
CA SER A 72 10.93 18.82 4.63
C SER A 72 9.88 19.07 5.73
N GLU A 73 8.79 18.31 5.70
CA GLU A 73 7.84 18.24 6.81
C GLU A 73 8.47 17.51 7.99
N LYS A 74 8.06 17.92 9.20
CA LYS A 74 8.48 17.22 10.41
C LYS A 74 7.78 15.88 10.53
N ARG A 75 8.52 14.88 10.99
CA ARG A 75 8.03 13.54 11.29
C ARG A 75 8.43 13.17 12.71
N LYS A 76 7.55 12.41 13.37
CA LYS A 76 7.87 11.80 14.66
C LYS A 76 8.91 10.70 14.46
N VAL A 77 9.86 10.65 15.39
CA VAL A 77 10.93 9.67 15.47
C VAL A 77 10.92 9.09 16.88
N LEU A 78 10.83 7.76 16.97
CA LEU A 78 10.98 7.05 18.23
C LEU A 78 12.46 7.09 18.65
N VAL A 79 12.72 7.40 19.91
CA VAL A 79 14.05 7.49 20.50
C VAL A 79 14.14 6.48 21.63
N LEU A 80 15.09 5.55 21.55
CA LEU A 80 15.38 4.57 22.58
C LEU A 80 16.79 4.82 23.11
N ASP A 81 16.88 5.38 24.31
CA ASP A 81 18.14 5.60 25.02
C ASP A 81 18.40 4.42 25.94
N TYR A 82 19.59 3.81 25.85
CA TYR A 82 19.94 2.61 26.62
C TYR A 82 21.25 2.78 27.37
N TYR A 83 21.35 2.08 28.50
CA TYR A 83 22.54 1.96 29.33
C TYR A 83 22.66 0.53 29.84
N PHE A 84 23.74 -0.16 29.48
CA PHE A 84 24.02 -1.55 29.82
C PHE A 84 25.34 -1.65 30.60
N ASP A 85 25.28 -2.21 31.81
CA ASP A 85 26.41 -2.39 32.72
C ASP A 85 26.69 -3.89 32.89
N SER A 86 27.59 -4.42 32.05
CA SER A 86 27.96 -5.84 32.08
C SER A 86 28.65 -6.24 33.39
N SER A 87 29.13 -5.30 34.22
CA SER A 87 29.67 -5.62 35.55
C SER A 87 28.60 -6.14 36.52
N ARG A 88 27.33 -5.94 36.19
CA ARG A 88 26.15 -6.41 36.92
C ARG A 88 25.43 -7.56 36.23
N GLU A 89 26.00 -8.07 35.13
CA GLU A 89 25.32 -8.98 34.21
C GLU A 89 24.10 -8.34 33.53
N GLU A 90 23.95 -7.00 33.60
CA GLU A 90 22.82 -6.26 33.02
C GLU A 90 23.14 -5.78 31.60
N ASN A 91 22.67 -6.50 30.57
CA ASN A 91 23.12 -6.30 29.19
C ASN A 91 22.00 -6.15 28.14
N TRP A 92 20.73 -6.11 28.56
CA TRP A 92 19.60 -5.95 27.63
C TRP A 92 18.43 -5.18 28.24
N ASP A 93 17.59 -4.57 27.42
CA ASP A 93 16.20 -4.22 27.75
C ASP A 93 15.36 -4.29 26.46
N SER A 94 14.04 -4.27 26.56
CA SER A 94 13.17 -4.37 25.38
C SER A 94 11.88 -3.57 25.50
N VAL A 95 11.35 -3.19 24.35
CA VAL A 95 10.10 -2.42 24.20
C VAL A 95 9.17 -3.11 23.21
N VAL A 96 7.87 -2.97 23.39
CA VAL A 96 6.84 -3.63 22.57
C VAL A 96 5.87 -2.62 21.99
N TYR A 97 5.42 -2.90 20.77
CA TYR A 97 4.34 -2.21 20.08
C TYR A 97 3.19 -3.19 19.84
N SER A 98 1.97 -2.80 20.23
CA SER A 98 0.75 -3.57 19.97
C SER A 98 0.18 -3.27 18.57
N LEU A 99 0.36 -4.20 17.63
CA LEU A 99 -0.16 -4.11 16.25
C LEU A 99 -1.67 -4.37 16.17
N SER A 100 -2.18 -5.27 17.02
CA SER A 100 -3.57 -5.70 17.04
C SER A 100 -3.87 -6.48 18.32
N SER A 101 -4.94 -6.12 19.03
CA SER A 101 -5.41 -6.90 20.18
C SER A 101 -5.93 -8.29 19.81
N MET A 102 -6.49 -8.43 18.61
CA MET A 102 -7.04 -9.71 18.11
C MET A 102 -6.07 -10.48 17.22
N GLY A 103 -4.89 -9.90 16.94
CA GLY A 103 -3.95 -10.36 15.93
C GLY A 103 -4.29 -9.91 14.51
N LYS A 104 -3.26 -9.85 13.67
CA LYS A 104 -3.34 -9.54 12.23
C LYS A 104 -2.73 -10.69 11.43
N ASP A 105 -3.33 -10.93 10.26
CA ASP A 105 -2.79 -11.87 9.26
C ASP A 105 -1.83 -11.14 8.32
N TYR A 106 -0.56 -11.51 8.40
CA TYR A 106 0.52 -11.05 7.55
C TYR A 106 1.01 -12.13 6.58
N SER A 107 0.19 -13.15 6.29
CA SER A 107 0.51 -14.20 5.30
C SER A 107 0.77 -13.69 3.89
N GLU A 108 0.26 -12.50 3.56
CA GLU A 108 0.49 -11.79 2.30
C GLU A 108 1.52 -10.65 2.43
N ARG A 109 2.35 -10.65 3.49
CA ARG A 109 3.47 -9.72 3.68
C ARG A 109 4.80 -10.44 3.48
N ASN A 110 5.80 -9.68 3.03
CA ASN A 110 7.10 -10.19 2.61
C ASN A 110 8.26 -9.59 3.41
N PHE A 111 8.13 -8.36 3.91
CA PHE A 111 9.25 -7.59 4.46
C PHE A 111 8.86 -6.85 5.75
N LEU A 112 9.84 -6.73 6.64
CA LEU A 112 9.88 -5.73 7.69
C LEU A 112 10.86 -4.63 7.25
N GLU A 113 10.34 -3.43 7.02
CA GLU A 113 11.12 -2.27 6.58
C GLU A 113 11.32 -1.29 7.73
N ILE A 114 12.57 -0.89 7.96
CA ILE A 114 12.95 -0.05 9.09
C ILE A 114 13.86 1.08 8.61
N TRP A 115 13.57 2.32 9.01
CA TRP A 115 14.54 3.42 8.95
C TRP A 115 15.07 3.69 10.35
N VAL A 116 16.32 3.28 10.60
CA VAL A 116 16.96 3.36 11.91
C VAL A 116 18.24 4.20 11.84
N LYS A 117 18.47 5.00 12.88
CA LYS A 117 19.71 5.76 13.09
C LYS A 117 20.52 5.06 14.17
N GLY A 118 21.75 4.68 13.82
CA GLY A 118 22.73 4.15 14.75
C GLY A 118 23.79 5.18 15.12
N GLU A 119 24.47 4.95 16.24
CA GLU A 119 25.69 5.67 16.63
C GLU A 119 26.97 4.90 16.25
N GLY A 120 26.84 3.63 15.85
CA GLY A 120 27.95 2.77 15.42
C GLY A 120 28.68 2.13 16.59
N LYS A 121 27.99 1.88 17.70
CA LYS A 121 28.58 1.29 18.91
C LYS A 121 28.52 -0.24 18.90
N GLY A 122 27.78 -0.83 17.97
CA GLY A 122 27.76 -2.26 17.71
C GLY A 122 26.82 -3.05 18.62
N GLU A 123 25.84 -2.38 19.21
CA GLU A 123 24.67 -2.95 19.85
C GLU A 123 23.93 -3.89 18.90
N PHE A 124 23.35 -4.95 19.46
CA PHE A 124 22.50 -5.87 18.72
C PHE A 124 21.05 -5.40 18.83
N LEU A 125 20.39 -5.26 17.70
CA LEU A 125 18.95 -5.07 17.62
C LEU A 125 18.31 -6.41 17.23
N THR A 126 17.46 -6.92 18.10
CA THR A 126 16.66 -8.13 17.84
C THR A 126 15.19 -7.74 17.74
N LEU A 127 14.48 -8.25 16.72
CA LEU A 127 13.06 -8.00 16.52
C LEU A 127 12.27 -9.29 16.65
N ASP A 128 11.27 -9.30 17.52
CA ASP A 128 10.33 -10.41 17.66
C ASP A 128 8.96 -10.00 17.14
N LEU A 129 8.45 -10.71 16.14
CA LEU A 129 7.15 -10.45 15.54
C LEU A 129 6.21 -11.65 15.79
N GLY A 130 5.12 -11.43 16.53
CA GLY A 130 4.17 -12.50 16.86
C GLY A 130 3.27 -12.18 18.04
N VAL A 131 3.11 -13.12 18.97
CA VAL A 131 2.49 -12.91 20.28
C VAL A 131 3.62 -12.89 21.30
N VAL A 132 3.67 -11.80 22.07
CA VAL A 132 4.65 -11.54 23.13
C VAL A 132 3.93 -11.53 24.48
N SER A 133 4.55 -12.09 25.51
CA SER A 133 4.02 -12.13 26.87
C SER A 133 3.79 -10.73 27.40
N GLU A 134 2.71 -10.56 28.16
CA GLU A 134 2.35 -9.32 28.84
C GLU A 134 3.10 -9.17 30.18
N ASP A 135 3.58 -10.27 30.76
CA ASP A 135 4.29 -10.31 32.04
C ASP A 135 5.70 -9.69 31.91
N VAL A 136 5.80 -8.38 32.16
CA VAL A 136 7.00 -7.58 31.93
C VAL A 136 8.07 -7.88 32.98
N ASP A 137 7.66 -8.07 34.23
CA ASP A 137 8.57 -8.29 35.35
C ASP A 137 8.69 -9.76 35.79
N GLY A 138 7.82 -10.64 35.28
CA GLY A 138 7.87 -12.08 35.49
C GLY A 138 7.24 -12.55 36.81
N ASP A 139 6.42 -11.73 37.46
CA ASP A 139 5.78 -12.06 38.73
C ASP A 139 4.44 -12.81 38.58
N THR A 140 3.93 -12.91 37.34
CA THR A 140 2.67 -13.58 36.94
C THR A 140 1.39 -12.91 37.45
N LEU A 141 1.45 -11.66 37.88
CA LEU A 141 0.33 -10.83 38.29
C LEU A 141 0.13 -9.71 37.27
N LEU A 142 -1.12 -9.36 36.98
CA LEU A 142 -1.39 -8.23 36.10
C LEU A 142 -1.08 -6.91 36.83
N ASP A 143 -0.05 -6.20 36.38
CA ASP A 143 0.16 -4.82 36.79
C ASP A 143 -0.69 -3.85 35.98
N THR A 144 -1.55 -3.10 36.68
CA THR A 144 -2.45 -2.14 36.06
C THR A 144 -2.86 -1.05 37.05
N GLU A 145 -2.98 0.17 36.53
CA GLU A 145 -3.65 1.27 37.23
C GLU A 145 -5.17 1.16 37.21
N ASP A 146 -5.75 0.29 36.37
CA ASP A 146 -7.19 0.15 36.15
C ASP A 146 -7.87 -0.59 37.31
N LYS A 147 -8.19 0.14 38.37
CA LYS A 147 -8.75 -0.45 39.60
C LYS A 147 -10.17 -0.96 39.42
N ASN A 148 -10.89 -0.46 38.42
CA ASN A 148 -12.29 -0.78 38.21
C ASN A 148 -12.55 -1.64 36.96
N GLY A 149 -11.52 -1.87 36.13
CA GLY A 149 -11.58 -2.71 34.93
C GLY A 149 -12.42 -2.09 33.80
N ASP A 150 -12.50 -0.76 33.72
CA ASP A 150 -13.31 -0.06 32.71
C ASP A 150 -12.52 0.37 31.46
N GLY A 151 -11.21 0.08 31.44
CA GLY A 151 -10.29 0.36 30.35
C GLY A 151 -10.01 1.86 30.16
N LYS A 152 -10.21 2.69 31.19
CA LYS A 152 -9.97 4.13 31.13
C LYS A 152 -9.26 4.63 32.38
N LEU A 153 -8.45 5.65 32.20
CA LEU A 153 -7.85 6.37 33.31
C LEU A 153 -8.88 7.19 34.09
N ASN A 154 -9.12 6.83 35.37
CA ASN A 154 -10.02 7.54 36.27
C ASN A 154 -9.25 8.43 37.28
N PRO A 155 -9.93 9.38 37.97
CA PRO A 155 -9.30 10.22 38.98
C PRO A 155 -8.64 9.41 40.11
N GLY A 156 -7.32 9.56 40.26
CA GLY A 156 -6.53 8.88 41.28
C GLY A 156 -5.96 7.51 40.86
N GLU A 157 -6.06 7.16 39.58
CA GLU A 157 -5.43 5.97 38.99
C GLU A 157 -4.05 6.25 38.39
N ASP A 158 -3.76 7.47 37.95
CA ASP A 158 -2.47 7.93 37.38
C ASP A 158 -1.36 7.99 38.45
N ILE A 159 -0.91 6.83 38.92
CA ILE A 159 0.06 6.62 40.02
C ILE A 159 1.28 5.77 39.61
N GLY A 160 1.30 5.32 38.36
CA GLY A 160 2.23 4.36 37.77
C GLY A 160 1.97 2.90 38.15
N ILE A 161 2.62 2.01 37.40
CA ILE A 161 2.80 0.58 37.69
C ILE A 161 4.25 0.31 38.10
N ASP A 162 4.47 -0.60 39.06
CA ASP A 162 5.79 -0.99 39.54
C ASP A 162 6.21 -2.32 38.93
N LEU A 163 7.08 -2.29 37.93
CA LEU A 163 7.54 -3.48 37.21
C LEU A 163 8.89 -3.92 37.78
N GLY A 164 8.87 -4.79 38.78
CA GLY A 164 10.09 -5.32 39.41
C GLY A 164 10.99 -4.27 40.10
N GLY A 165 10.42 -3.18 40.61
CA GLY A 165 11.15 -2.07 41.25
C GLY A 165 11.35 -0.84 40.34
N ARG A 166 10.80 -0.87 39.12
CA ARG A 166 10.81 0.24 38.16
C ARG A 166 9.41 0.82 38.06
N LEU A 167 9.20 2.00 38.65
CA LEU A 167 7.96 2.74 38.53
C LEU A 167 7.83 3.35 37.13
N ILE A 168 6.79 2.96 36.39
CA ILE A 168 6.48 3.44 35.04
C ILE A 168 5.14 4.16 35.08
N GLY A 169 5.04 5.29 34.37
CA GLY A 169 3.75 5.89 34.03
C GLY A 169 3.20 6.96 34.97
N GLU A 170 3.78 7.12 36.17
CA GLU A 170 3.24 8.07 37.16
C GLU A 170 3.06 9.50 36.61
N GLY A 171 1.81 9.96 36.57
CA GLY A 171 1.45 11.32 36.18
C GLY A 171 1.52 11.60 34.68
N ASN A 172 1.54 10.56 33.84
CA ASN A 172 1.66 10.70 32.39
C ASN A 172 0.31 10.99 31.68
N GLY A 173 -0.81 10.92 32.42
CA GLY A 173 -2.16 11.14 31.89
C GLY A 173 -2.69 10.00 31.00
N ARG A 174 -2.13 8.80 31.13
CA ARG A 174 -2.52 7.58 30.43
C ARG A 174 -2.78 6.47 31.45
N LEU A 175 -3.50 5.45 31.02
CA LEU A 175 -3.71 4.25 31.82
C LEU A 175 -2.55 3.31 31.53
N ASP A 176 -1.66 3.11 32.50
CA ASP A 176 -0.53 2.20 32.38
C ASP A 176 -0.90 0.79 32.86
N THR A 177 -0.58 -0.20 32.03
CA THR A 177 -0.86 -1.60 32.29
C THR A 177 0.02 -2.52 31.47
N GLU A 178 0.25 -3.73 31.99
CA GLU A 178 0.84 -4.85 31.24
C GLU A 178 -0.13 -5.49 30.23
N ASP A 179 -1.45 -5.28 30.37
CA ASP A 179 -2.48 -5.78 29.45
C ASP A 179 -2.36 -5.14 28.06
N LEU A 180 -1.62 -5.79 27.16
CA LEU A 180 -1.27 -5.27 25.83
C LEU A 180 -2.44 -5.31 24.86
N ASP A 181 -3.44 -6.18 25.10
CA ASP A 181 -4.59 -6.37 24.21
C ASP A 181 -5.91 -5.80 24.76
N GLY A 182 -5.93 -5.36 26.01
CA GLY A 182 -7.05 -4.70 26.68
C GLY A 182 -8.16 -5.65 27.10
N ASN A 183 -7.86 -6.93 27.36
CA ASN A 183 -8.84 -7.93 27.74
C ASN A 183 -9.06 -8.05 29.27
N GLY A 184 -8.27 -7.35 30.07
CA GLY A 184 -8.30 -7.30 31.53
C GLY A 184 -7.66 -8.50 32.22
N LEU A 185 -6.88 -9.31 31.50
CA LEU A 185 -6.14 -10.47 32.01
C LEU A 185 -4.66 -10.30 31.65
N LEU A 186 -3.80 -11.02 32.38
CA LEU A 186 -2.39 -11.16 32.01
C LEU A 186 -2.21 -12.37 31.10
N ASP A 187 -1.82 -12.15 29.85
CA ASP A 187 -1.49 -13.20 28.89
C ASP A 187 0.03 -13.47 28.86
N THR A 188 0.44 -14.63 29.38
CA THR A 188 1.87 -15.02 29.47
C THR A 188 2.36 -15.86 28.29
N ASP A 189 1.53 -16.06 27.25
CA ASP A 189 1.87 -16.91 26.11
C ASP A 189 2.86 -16.21 25.17
N GLU A 190 3.85 -16.96 24.69
CA GLU A 190 4.88 -16.49 23.76
C GLU A 190 4.84 -17.33 22.47
N ASN A 191 4.69 -16.66 21.31
CA ASN A 191 4.79 -17.30 20.01
C ASN A 191 5.15 -16.27 18.93
N TYR A 192 6.44 -16.17 18.62
CA TYR A 192 6.97 -15.16 17.72
C TYR A 192 8.03 -15.72 16.76
N ALA A 193 8.31 -14.94 15.73
CA ALA A 193 9.44 -15.12 14.83
C ALA A 193 10.50 -14.06 15.17
N THR A 194 11.74 -14.49 15.37
CA THR A 194 12.87 -13.64 15.76
C THR A 194 13.71 -13.28 14.53
N TYR A 195 14.06 -12.00 14.44
CA TYR A 195 15.00 -11.44 13.48
C TYR A 195 16.16 -10.83 14.24
N ASP A 196 17.33 -11.48 14.19
CA ASP A 196 18.54 -11.10 14.89
C ASP A 196 19.73 -10.95 13.91
N TRP A 197 20.95 -10.91 14.45
CA TRP A 197 22.19 -10.75 13.69
C TRP A 197 22.51 -11.88 12.70
N ILE A 198 21.83 -13.03 12.73
CA ILE A 198 22.04 -14.12 11.76
C ILE A 198 21.21 -13.91 10.47
N ILE A 199 20.26 -12.99 10.48
CA ILE A 199 19.40 -12.66 9.34
C ILE A 199 19.99 -11.48 8.59
N GLU A 200 19.91 -11.51 7.25
CA GLU A 200 20.30 -10.39 6.40
C GLU A 200 19.14 -9.37 6.26
N PRO A 201 19.39 -8.06 6.40
CA PRO A 201 20.68 -7.42 6.70
C PRO A 201 21.12 -7.60 8.16
N ASP A 202 22.44 -7.71 8.40
CA ASP A 202 23.05 -7.73 9.75
C ASP A 202 22.45 -6.63 10.66
N LEU A 203 21.81 -7.06 11.74
CA LEU A 203 21.14 -6.22 12.74
C LEU A 203 22.07 -5.78 13.89
N ARG A 204 23.38 -5.96 13.72
CA ARG A 204 24.38 -5.32 14.56
C ARG A 204 24.63 -3.88 14.10
N ILE A 205 24.34 -2.90 14.96
CA ILE A 205 24.36 -1.47 14.61
C ILE A 205 25.78 -0.90 14.65
N ASN A 206 26.60 -1.27 13.66
CA ASN A 206 27.99 -0.84 13.49
C ASN A 206 28.16 0.39 12.56
N TRP A 207 27.08 1.13 12.29
CA TRP A 207 27.11 2.33 11.45
C TRP A 207 26.61 3.55 12.20
N THR A 208 27.06 4.72 11.77
CA THR A 208 26.58 6.01 12.25
C THR A 208 25.62 6.62 11.23
N GLY A 209 24.49 7.16 11.69
CA GLY A 209 23.52 7.84 10.84
C GLY A 209 22.36 6.95 10.39
N TRP A 210 21.49 7.53 9.54
CA TRP A 210 20.26 6.89 9.08
C TRP A 210 20.53 5.80 8.05
N ARG A 211 19.87 4.65 8.22
CA ARG A 211 19.94 3.53 7.29
C ARG A 211 18.56 2.87 7.16
N LYS A 212 18.20 2.53 5.92
CA LYS A 212 17.06 1.65 5.63
C LYS A 212 17.50 0.20 5.73
N LEU A 213 16.77 -0.59 6.52
CA LEU A 213 16.86 -2.04 6.60
C LEU A 213 15.59 -2.64 5.98
N THR A 214 15.74 -3.68 5.18
CA THR A 214 14.64 -4.43 4.57
C THR A 214 14.86 -5.90 4.87
N ILE A 215 14.14 -6.42 5.87
CA ILE A 215 14.32 -7.76 6.40
C ILE A 215 13.23 -8.66 5.79
N PRO A 216 13.56 -9.74 5.05
CA PRO A 216 12.55 -10.67 4.54
C PRO A 216 11.91 -11.46 5.68
N LEU A 217 10.59 -11.38 5.83
CA LEU A 217 9.87 -12.02 6.93
C LEU A 217 10.06 -13.54 6.95
N LYS A 218 10.14 -14.15 5.77
CA LYS A 218 10.34 -15.60 5.57
C LYS A 218 11.69 -16.14 6.07
N ASP A 219 12.65 -15.26 6.35
CA ASP A 219 14.00 -15.70 6.73
C ASP A 219 14.05 -16.10 8.22
N ALA A 220 13.08 -15.68 9.03
CA ALA A 220 12.93 -16.16 10.40
C ALA A 220 12.38 -17.59 10.44
N PHE A 221 12.99 -18.44 11.28
CA PHE A 221 12.71 -19.88 11.35
C PHE A 221 11.23 -20.23 11.58
N ASN A 222 10.53 -19.49 12.46
CA ASN A 222 9.15 -19.75 12.85
C ASN A 222 8.12 -18.87 12.13
N TRP A 223 8.50 -18.10 11.09
CA TRP A 223 7.58 -17.17 10.43
C TRP A 223 6.31 -17.83 9.92
N GLU A 224 6.42 -19.02 9.31
CA GLU A 224 5.27 -19.77 8.79
C GLU A 224 4.26 -20.15 9.88
N GLY A 225 4.70 -20.32 11.13
CA GLY A 225 3.85 -20.68 12.27
C GLY A 225 3.12 -19.49 12.89
N VAL A 226 3.63 -18.26 12.71
CA VAL A 226 3.11 -17.06 13.40
C VAL A 226 2.40 -16.08 12.47
N LYS A 227 2.70 -16.09 11.16
CA LYS A 227 2.25 -15.06 10.22
C LYS A 227 0.74 -14.83 10.14
N SER A 228 -0.09 -15.79 10.51
CA SER A 228 -1.56 -15.66 10.50
C SER A 228 -2.13 -15.01 11.76
N MET A 229 -1.33 -14.86 12.82
CA MET A 229 -1.73 -14.34 14.12
C MET A 229 -0.57 -13.56 14.75
N VAL A 230 -0.41 -12.31 14.32
CA VAL A 230 0.61 -11.39 14.87
C VAL A 230 -0.07 -10.28 15.66
N LYS A 231 0.24 -10.18 16.96
CA LYS A 231 -0.28 -9.13 17.86
C LYS A 231 0.77 -8.06 18.15
N HIS A 232 2.03 -8.43 18.33
CA HIS A 232 3.09 -7.60 18.91
C HIS A 232 4.35 -7.57 18.03
N LEU A 233 5.05 -6.44 18.05
CA LEU A 233 6.44 -6.29 17.64
C LEU A 233 7.25 -5.90 18.88
N ARG A 234 8.18 -6.76 19.32
CA ARG A 234 9.14 -6.44 20.39
C ARG A 234 10.49 -6.08 19.77
N LEU A 235 11.07 -4.98 20.22
CA LEU A 235 12.44 -4.55 19.93
C LEU A 235 13.27 -4.81 21.17
N LEU A 236 14.27 -5.68 21.05
CA LEU A 236 15.26 -5.98 22.07
C LEU A 236 16.58 -5.32 21.66
N ILE A 237 17.20 -4.59 22.58
CA ILE A 237 18.54 -4.05 22.40
C ILE A 237 19.46 -4.74 23.40
N GLU A 238 20.58 -5.26 22.91
CA GLU A 238 21.57 -5.97 23.72
C GLU A 238 22.97 -5.38 23.50
N GLY A 239 23.80 -5.40 24.54
CA GLY A 239 25.20 -5.07 24.42
C GLY A 239 25.98 -5.04 25.73
N ASP A 240 27.30 -5.14 25.62
CA ASP A 240 28.20 -5.27 26.77
C ASP A 240 28.87 -3.94 27.13
N ASP A 241 28.62 -3.44 28.35
CA ASP A 241 29.23 -2.21 28.91
C ASP A 241 29.11 -1.01 27.95
N MET A 242 27.88 -0.71 27.56
CA MET A 242 27.61 0.30 26.55
C MET A 242 26.37 1.12 26.85
N ALA A 243 26.41 2.38 26.41
CA ALA A 243 25.27 3.28 26.44
C ALA A 243 25.14 3.95 25.09
N GLY A 244 23.93 4.27 24.65
CA GLY A 244 23.70 4.90 23.35
C GLY A 244 22.24 5.19 23.08
N THR A 245 21.98 5.57 21.84
CA THR A 245 20.65 5.94 21.37
C THR A 245 20.38 5.28 20.03
N LEU A 246 19.28 4.52 19.92
CA LEU A 246 18.71 4.13 18.65
C LEU A 246 17.51 5.01 18.32
N LYS A 247 17.42 5.49 17.07
CA LYS A 247 16.26 6.26 16.62
C LYS A 247 15.56 5.58 15.44
N PHE A 248 14.24 5.52 15.46
CA PHE A 248 13.44 4.90 14.41
C PHE A 248 12.50 5.93 13.78
N ALA A 249 12.66 6.14 12.48
CA ALA A 249 11.82 7.07 11.72
C ALA A 249 10.64 6.38 11.02
N LEU A 250 10.75 5.07 10.82
CA LEU A 250 9.73 4.24 10.20
C LEU A 250 9.98 2.79 10.58
N ILE A 251 8.91 2.09 10.95
CA ILE A 251 8.85 0.63 10.99
C ILE A 251 7.57 0.24 10.24
N SER A 252 7.67 -0.65 9.26
CA SER A 252 6.54 -1.05 8.43
C SER A 252 6.61 -2.53 8.07
N ILE A 253 5.47 -3.21 8.17
CA ILE A 253 5.32 -4.59 7.67
C ILE A 253 4.70 -4.52 6.28
N SER A 254 5.48 -4.83 5.24
CA SER A 254 5.07 -4.64 3.85
C SER A 254 5.06 -5.93 3.05
N GLY A 255 4.19 -5.98 2.04
CA GLY A 255 4.08 -7.09 1.08
C GLY A 255 3.85 -6.57 -0.31
N ASP A 256 4.17 -7.40 -1.31
CA ASP A 256 3.96 -7.02 -2.71
C ASP A 256 2.51 -7.27 -3.14
N ARG A 257 1.88 -6.31 -3.82
CA ARG A 257 0.57 -6.49 -4.46
C ARG A 257 0.61 -7.45 -5.65
N TRP A 258 1.81 -7.70 -6.16
CA TRP A 258 2.08 -8.52 -7.32
C TRP A 258 2.67 -9.86 -6.86
N ARG A 259 2.08 -10.97 -7.30
CA ARG A 259 2.55 -12.33 -6.99
C ARG A 259 3.54 -12.80 -8.04
N ASN A 260 4.70 -13.28 -7.59
CA ASN A 260 5.79 -13.71 -8.46
C ASN A 260 5.70 -15.18 -8.85
N TYR A 261 6.04 -15.47 -10.11
CA TYR A 261 6.12 -16.81 -10.66
C TYR A 261 7.40 -16.91 -11.50
N ASN A 262 8.42 -17.59 -10.97
CA ASN A 262 9.74 -17.77 -11.61
C ASN A 262 10.42 -16.45 -12.04
N ILE A 263 10.18 -15.37 -11.30
CA ILE A 263 10.76 -14.05 -11.53
C ILE A 263 10.99 -13.36 -10.19
N GLU A 264 11.95 -12.46 -10.13
CA GLU A 264 12.11 -11.55 -9.00
C GLU A 264 11.45 -10.22 -9.34
N SER A 265 10.73 -9.65 -8.37
CA SER A 265 10.15 -8.32 -8.51
C SER A 265 10.52 -7.47 -7.31
N ARG A 266 10.77 -6.19 -7.55
CA ARG A 266 11.01 -5.19 -6.52
C ARG A 266 10.20 -3.95 -6.81
N SER A 267 9.39 -3.57 -5.84
CA SER A 267 8.69 -2.30 -5.80
C SER A 267 9.70 -1.19 -5.50
N VAL A 268 9.89 -0.25 -6.44
CA VAL A 268 10.86 0.85 -6.34
C VAL A 268 10.18 2.20 -6.39
N ASN A 269 10.78 3.23 -5.80
CA ASN A 269 10.30 4.60 -5.95
C ASN A 269 11.41 5.66 -5.88
N SER A 270 11.15 6.82 -6.46
CA SER A 270 12.12 7.93 -6.59
C SER A 270 12.62 8.52 -5.27
N GLU A 271 11.92 8.31 -4.15
CA GLU A 271 12.31 8.86 -2.84
C GLU A 271 13.17 7.89 -2.03
N ASP A 272 12.84 6.59 -2.04
CA ASP A 272 13.52 5.58 -1.21
C ASP A 272 14.62 4.83 -1.96
N ASP A 273 14.64 4.88 -3.29
CA ASP A 273 15.56 4.14 -4.15
C ASP A 273 16.40 5.11 -5.02
N PRO A 274 17.56 5.59 -4.55
CA PRO A 274 18.38 6.57 -5.27
C PRO A 274 18.80 6.16 -6.69
N GLU A 275 18.85 4.86 -6.95
CA GLU A 275 19.19 4.26 -8.25
C GLU A 275 18.04 4.33 -9.27
N TYR A 276 16.85 4.76 -8.84
CA TYR A 276 15.64 4.85 -9.66
C TYR A 276 15.13 6.28 -9.68
N ASN A 277 15.21 6.93 -10.84
CA ASN A 277 14.61 8.23 -11.07
C ASN A 277 14.01 8.29 -12.49
N PRO A 278 12.68 8.23 -12.64
CA PRO A 278 12.06 8.25 -13.95
C PRO A 278 12.03 9.66 -14.57
N PHE A 279 12.18 10.71 -13.76
CA PHE A 279 12.13 12.11 -14.21
C PHE A 279 13.38 12.59 -14.94
N ASP A 280 14.44 11.78 -14.98
CA ASP A 280 15.61 12.06 -15.82
C ASP A 280 15.32 11.81 -17.32
N ASP A 281 14.23 11.10 -17.62
CA ASP A 281 13.74 10.91 -18.99
C ASP A 281 12.72 12.01 -19.35
N GLU A 282 13.06 12.84 -20.34
CA GLU A 282 12.24 13.98 -20.77
C GLU A 282 10.83 13.56 -21.23
N ALA A 283 10.73 12.42 -21.93
CA ALA A 283 9.43 11.94 -22.41
C ALA A 283 8.55 11.44 -21.27
N PHE A 284 9.14 10.80 -20.25
CA PHE A 284 8.42 10.40 -19.05
C PHE A 284 7.98 11.63 -18.23
N LEU A 285 8.87 12.61 -18.05
CA LEU A 285 8.58 13.85 -17.33
C LEU A 285 7.41 14.62 -17.96
N ASP A 286 7.46 14.83 -19.28
CA ASP A 286 6.38 15.50 -20.03
C ASP A 286 5.03 14.80 -19.85
N TYR A 287 5.05 13.46 -19.90
CA TYR A 287 3.87 12.65 -19.64
C TYR A 287 3.35 12.81 -18.22
N TYR A 288 4.24 12.70 -17.23
CA TYR A 288 3.89 12.81 -15.82
C TYR A 288 3.24 14.15 -15.54
N GLU A 289 3.84 15.25 -16.01
CA GLU A 289 3.28 16.59 -15.80
C GLU A 289 1.92 16.77 -16.50
N ALA A 290 1.75 16.18 -17.67
CA ALA A 290 0.46 16.16 -18.36
C ALA A 290 -0.60 15.26 -17.69
N MET A 291 -0.19 14.32 -16.83
CA MET A 291 -1.06 13.33 -16.18
C MET A 291 -1.41 13.72 -14.74
N TYR A 292 -0.42 14.15 -13.97
CA TYR A 292 -0.50 14.37 -12.52
C TYR A 292 -0.24 15.83 -12.11
N GLY A 293 0.07 16.71 -13.07
CA GLY A 293 0.52 18.07 -12.80
C GLY A 293 2.00 18.11 -12.39
N ASP A 294 2.43 19.22 -11.79
CA ASP A 294 3.85 19.49 -11.51
C ASP A 294 4.60 18.27 -10.93
N ALA A 295 5.70 17.87 -11.57
CA ALA A 295 6.54 16.75 -11.13
C ALA A 295 7.37 17.08 -9.89
N ARG A 296 7.46 18.38 -9.54
CA ARG A 296 8.16 18.85 -8.36
C ARG A 296 7.21 19.32 -7.28
N THR A 297 7.61 19.14 -6.03
CA THR A 297 6.96 19.73 -4.86
C THR A 297 7.22 21.24 -4.81
N ALA A 298 6.51 21.96 -3.93
CA ALA A 298 6.77 23.38 -3.67
C ALA A 298 8.19 23.66 -3.15
N GLU A 299 8.87 22.65 -2.58
CA GLU A 299 10.26 22.69 -2.13
C GLU A 299 11.27 22.46 -3.27
N GLY A 300 10.80 22.16 -4.48
CA GLY A 300 11.65 21.85 -5.64
C GLY A 300 12.18 20.41 -5.67
N LYS A 301 11.73 19.52 -4.79
CA LYS A 301 12.07 18.09 -4.83
C LYS A 301 11.19 17.37 -5.85
N TRP A 302 11.68 16.27 -6.43
CA TRP A 302 10.84 15.39 -7.23
C TRP A 302 9.73 14.80 -6.36
N LYS A 303 8.52 14.69 -6.89
CA LYS A 303 7.45 13.94 -6.24
C LYS A 303 7.80 12.45 -6.24
N LYS A 304 7.29 11.71 -5.25
CA LYS A 304 7.31 10.26 -5.28
C LYS A 304 6.68 9.76 -6.57
N GLU A 305 7.42 8.88 -7.24
CA GLU A 305 6.95 8.11 -8.38
C GLU A 305 7.48 6.69 -8.25
N GLY A 306 6.60 5.70 -8.39
CA GLY A 306 6.91 4.28 -8.23
C GLY A 306 7.04 3.52 -9.55
N ALA A 307 7.67 2.34 -9.52
CA ALA A 307 7.59 1.36 -10.59
C ALA A 307 7.76 -0.06 -10.06
N LEU A 308 7.43 -1.04 -10.89
CA LEU A 308 7.78 -2.43 -10.65
C LEU A 308 9.04 -2.80 -11.42
N CYS A 309 10.14 -3.05 -10.70
CA CYS A 309 11.37 -3.60 -11.25
C CYS A 309 11.26 -5.12 -11.33
N LEU A 310 11.45 -5.68 -12.51
CA LEU A 310 11.39 -7.11 -12.78
C LEU A 310 12.77 -7.60 -13.18
N THR A 311 13.27 -8.63 -12.50
CA THR A 311 14.55 -9.29 -12.79
C THR A 311 14.37 -10.77 -13.10
N LEU A 312 14.99 -11.22 -14.19
CA LEU A 312 14.88 -12.61 -14.64
C LEU A 312 16.24 -13.19 -15.04
N ALA A 313 16.55 -14.37 -14.51
CA ALA A 313 17.75 -15.13 -14.83
C ALA A 313 17.81 -15.54 -16.32
N PRO A 314 19.02 -15.81 -16.87
CA PRO A 314 19.20 -16.31 -18.24
C PRO A 314 18.38 -17.56 -18.56
N ALA A 315 17.99 -17.73 -19.82
CA ALA A 315 17.26 -18.89 -20.34
C ALA A 315 15.97 -19.25 -19.58
N GLY A 316 15.26 -18.23 -19.06
CA GLY A 316 14.08 -18.37 -18.22
C GLY A 316 12.82 -17.71 -18.80
N GLU A 317 11.68 -18.05 -18.22
CA GLU A 317 10.41 -17.32 -18.38
C GLU A 317 9.79 -17.15 -17.00
N GLY A 318 9.30 -15.96 -16.71
CA GLY A 318 8.66 -15.66 -15.43
C GLY A 318 7.69 -14.50 -15.55
N TRP A 319 6.79 -14.38 -14.59
CA TRP A 319 5.79 -13.31 -14.59
C TRP A 319 5.36 -12.93 -13.18
N VAL A 320 4.84 -11.72 -13.10
CA VAL A 320 4.14 -11.20 -11.93
C VAL A 320 2.66 -11.08 -12.23
N GLN A 321 1.81 -11.29 -11.24
CA GLN A 321 0.35 -11.21 -11.42
C GLN A 321 -0.31 -10.45 -10.26
N GLN A 322 -1.21 -9.54 -10.63
CA GLN A 322 -2.12 -8.88 -9.70
C GLN A 322 -3.55 -9.37 -9.95
N THR A 323 -4.32 -9.53 -8.88
CA THR A 323 -5.76 -9.88 -8.95
C THR A 323 -6.55 -8.80 -8.22
N PHE A 324 -7.48 -8.16 -8.91
CA PHE A 324 -8.33 -7.13 -8.34
C PHE A 324 -9.42 -7.74 -7.46
N ALA A 325 -9.71 -7.10 -6.32
CA ALA A 325 -10.77 -7.53 -5.40
C ALA A 325 -12.17 -7.50 -6.05
N LYS A 326 -12.38 -6.61 -7.03
CA LYS A 326 -13.62 -6.47 -7.79
C LYS A 326 -13.32 -6.38 -9.29
N PRO A 327 -14.24 -6.85 -10.14
CA PRO A 327 -14.11 -6.66 -11.58
C PRO A 327 -14.27 -5.19 -11.96
N HIS A 328 -13.51 -4.76 -12.96
CA HIS A 328 -13.57 -3.42 -13.53
C HIS A 328 -14.15 -3.46 -14.95
N CYS A 329 -14.94 -2.44 -15.29
CA CYS A 329 -15.47 -2.21 -16.63
C CYS A 329 -14.74 -1.04 -17.27
N TYR A 330 -14.15 -1.29 -18.44
CA TYR A 330 -13.32 -0.37 -19.21
C TYR A 330 -13.79 -0.20 -20.65
N THR A 331 -15.06 -0.50 -20.93
CA THR A 331 -15.67 -0.39 -22.27
C THR A 331 -15.63 1.02 -22.85
N ASP A 332 -15.51 2.02 -21.99
CA ASP A 332 -15.48 3.43 -22.39
C ASP A 332 -14.14 3.87 -22.99
N TYR A 333 -13.10 3.04 -22.98
CA TYR A 333 -11.75 3.42 -23.44
C TYR A 333 -11.34 2.65 -24.70
N LYS A 334 -10.36 3.18 -25.44
CA LYS A 334 -9.97 2.63 -26.76
C LYS A 334 -8.50 2.30 -26.91
N THR A 335 -7.64 2.79 -26.03
CA THR A 335 -6.20 2.56 -26.09
C THR A 335 -5.66 2.18 -24.72
N LEU A 336 -4.87 1.10 -24.65
CA LEU A 336 -4.08 0.71 -23.48
C LEU A 336 -2.69 1.29 -23.61
N ASN A 337 -2.21 1.90 -22.54
CA ASN A 337 -0.91 2.53 -22.45
C ASN A 337 -0.16 1.98 -21.24
N PHE A 338 1.14 1.76 -21.38
CA PHE A 338 2.01 1.41 -20.28
C PHE A 338 3.45 1.84 -20.55
N TRP A 339 4.19 2.16 -19.50
CA TRP A 339 5.60 2.54 -19.61
C TRP A 339 6.52 1.36 -19.35
N LEU A 340 7.53 1.24 -20.21
CA LEU A 340 8.62 0.28 -20.04
C LEU A 340 9.97 0.98 -20.11
N TRP A 341 10.86 0.60 -19.20
CA TRP A 341 12.27 0.94 -19.28
C TRP A 341 13.09 -0.26 -19.76
N GLY A 342 13.96 -0.05 -20.75
CA GLY A 342 14.88 -1.05 -21.29
C GLY A 342 16.34 -0.64 -21.18
N ASP A 343 17.24 -1.63 -21.27
CA ASP A 343 18.70 -1.43 -21.26
C ASP A 343 19.41 -1.88 -22.55
N GLU A 344 18.66 -1.96 -23.67
CA GLU A 344 19.11 -2.39 -25.01
C GLU A 344 19.60 -3.84 -25.11
N LYS A 345 19.11 -4.74 -24.25
CA LYS A 345 19.48 -6.17 -24.28
C LYS A 345 18.51 -7.07 -25.05
N GLU A 346 17.62 -6.48 -25.85
CA GLU A 346 16.63 -7.20 -26.66
C GLU A 346 15.72 -8.11 -25.83
N GLU A 347 14.97 -7.53 -24.91
CA GLU A 347 14.15 -8.27 -23.96
C GLU A 347 12.71 -8.49 -24.46
N ASP A 348 12.15 -9.68 -24.25
CA ASP A 348 10.75 -9.96 -24.60
C ASP A 348 9.85 -9.74 -23.38
N PHE A 349 9.03 -8.69 -23.44
CA PHE A 349 8.02 -8.38 -22.43
C PHE A 349 6.62 -8.71 -22.93
N GLN A 350 5.76 -9.16 -22.01
CA GLN A 350 4.37 -9.48 -22.28
C GLN A 350 3.45 -8.92 -21.19
N LEU A 351 2.43 -8.16 -21.60
CA LEU A 351 1.34 -7.73 -20.71
C LEU A 351 0.05 -8.47 -21.08
N ARG A 352 -0.58 -9.09 -20.08
CA ARG A 352 -1.93 -9.69 -20.17
C ARG A 352 -2.90 -8.98 -19.24
N ILE A 353 -4.12 -8.79 -19.73
CA ILE A 353 -5.22 -8.16 -19.00
C ILE A 353 -6.54 -8.87 -19.34
N GLY A 354 -7.31 -9.26 -18.32
CA GLY A 354 -8.54 -10.03 -18.55
C GLY A 354 -9.26 -10.45 -17.28
N SER A 355 -10.28 -11.29 -17.44
CA SER A 355 -10.94 -11.94 -16.30
C SER A 355 -10.12 -13.10 -15.74
N GLU A 356 -9.32 -13.76 -16.58
CA GLU A 356 -8.39 -14.83 -16.19
C GLU A 356 -7.17 -14.86 -17.13
N VAL A 357 -5.96 -14.57 -16.62
CA VAL A 357 -4.74 -14.36 -17.44
C VAL A 357 -3.83 -15.60 -17.54
N ARG A 358 -4.25 -16.74 -16.98
CA ARG A 358 -3.60 -18.05 -17.24
C ARG A 358 -3.72 -18.43 -18.72
N GLN A 359 -2.86 -19.35 -19.17
CA GLN A 359 -2.71 -19.69 -20.59
C GLN A 359 -4.02 -20.07 -21.31
N ALA A 360 -4.93 -20.79 -20.64
CA ALA A 360 -6.23 -21.20 -21.17
C ALA A 360 -7.40 -20.28 -20.73
N GLY A 361 -7.09 -19.09 -20.21
CA GLY A 361 -8.07 -18.13 -19.71
C GLY A 361 -8.61 -17.17 -20.77
N ASP A 362 -9.37 -16.19 -20.30
CA ASP A 362 -9.99 -15.14 -21.08
C ASP A 362 -9.24 -13.81 -20.86
N TYR A 363 -8.33 -13.49 -21.78
CA TYR A 363 -7.50 -12.29 -21.69
C TYR A 363 -7.13 -11.68 -23.05
N TYR A 364 -6.80 -10.39 -22.99
CA TYR A 364 -6.08 -9.65 -24.03
C TYR A 364 -4.58 -9.66 -23.71
N GLN A 365 -3.75 -9.63 -24.75
CA GLN A 365 -2.30 -9.68 -24.64
C GLN A 365 -1.62 -8.70 -25.60
N LYS A 366 -0.55 -8.06 -25.11
CA LYS A 366 0.42 -7.33 -25.92
C LYS A 366 1.82 -7.88 -25.64
N GLU A 367 2.53 -8.24 -26.70
CA GLU A 367 3.96 -8.55 -26.67
C GLU A 367 4.75 -7.35 -27.17
N VAL A 368 5.88 -7.09 -26.53
CA VAL A 368 6.78 -5.97 -26.80
C VAL A 368 8.20 -6.50 -26.76
N LYS A 369 8.92 -6.34 -27.86
CA LYS A 369 10.37 -6.53 -27.89
C LYS A 369 11.02 -5.21 -27.50
N ILE A 370 11.82 -5.22 -26.44
CA ILE A 370 12.50 -4.05 -25.89
C ILE A 370 13.91 -3.99 -26.47
N ASP A 371 14.10 -3.11 -27.46
CA ASP A 371 15.37 -2.93 -28.17
C ASP A 371 15.90 -1.49 -28.04
N TRP A 372 15.53 -0.81 -26.96
CA TRP A 372 15.87 0.59 -26.68
C TRP A 372 16.39 0.79 -25.26
N GLN A 373 17.12 1.89 -25.07
CA GLN A 373 17.53 2.38 -23.75
C GLN A 373 16.54 3.42 -23.24
N GLY A 374 16.25 3.41 -21.94
CA GLY A 374 15.44 4.45 -21.31
C GLY A 374 13.94 4.14 -21.31
N TRP A 375 13.13 5.14 -20.90
CA TRP A 375 11.70 4.97 -20.80
C TRP A 375 11.02 5.13 -22.17
N ARG A 376 10.05 4.26 -22.45
CA ARG A 376 9.18 4.38 -23.62
C ARG A 376 7.76 3.99 -23.27
N MET A 377 6.82 4.85 -23.66
CA MET A 377 5.40 4.54 -23.58
C MET A 377 5.01 3.62 -24.72
N ILE A 378 4.35 2.52 -24.38
CA ILE A 378 3.71 1.61 -25.32
C ILE A 378 2.22 1.92 -25.35
N SER A 379 1.72 2.35 -26.50
CA SER A 379 0.30 2.58 -26.75
C SER A 379 -0.23 1.56 -27.75
N VAL A 380 -1.28 0.83 -27.37
CA VAL A 380 -1.92 -0.17 -28.23
C VAL A 380 -3.44 0.03 -28.24
N PRO A 381 -4.06 0.22 -29.42
CA PRO A 381 -5.51 0.22 -29.53
C PRO A 381 -6.09 -1.11 -29.02
N LEU A 382 -7.14 -1.06 -28.20
CA LEU A 382 -7.75 -2.27 -27.61
C LEU A 382 -8.25 -3.25 -28.68
N ALA A 383 -8.61 -2.73 -29.86
CA ALA A 383 -9.01 -3.52 -31.02
C ALA A 383 -7.86 -4.36 -31.61
N GLU A 384 -6.61 -3.94 -31.43
CA GLU A 384 -5.40 -4.59 -31.98
C GLU A 384 -4.74 -5.56 -31.00
N MET A 385 -5.22 -5.63 -29.75
CA MET A 385 -4.68 -6.57 -28.77
C MET A 385 -4.98 -8.03 -29.16
N THR A 386 -3.99 -8.90 -28.95
CA THR A 386 -4.14 -10.34 -29.18
C THR A 386 -5.16 -10.91 -28.19
N ARG A 387 -6.16 -11.65 -28.69
CA ARG A 387 -7.24 -12.22 -27.88
C ARG A 387 -7.02 -13.70 -27.62
N ARG A 388 -7.25 -14.13 -26.37
CA ARG A 388 -7.28 -15.54 -25.96
C ARG A 388 -8.57 -15.81 -25.19
N GLY A 389 -9.27 -16.89 -25.56
CA GLY A 389 -10.61 -17.18 -25.04
C GLY A 389 -11.66 -16.19 -25.57
N SER A 390 -12.60 -15.82 -24.71
CA SER A 390 -13.65 -14.82 -24.96
C SER A 390 -13.56 -13.65 -23.97
N PRO A 391 -12.47 -12.87 -23.99
CA PRO A 391 -12.26 -11.79 -23.04
C PRO A 391 -13.25 -10.65 -23.28
N SER A 392 -13.57 -9.91 -22.20
CA SER A 392 -14.43 -8.74 -22.24
C SER A 392 -13.85 -7.61 -21.39
N TRP A 393 -13.87 -6.39 -21.93
CA TRP A 393 -13.53 -5.17 -21.20
C TRP A 393 -14.55 -4.80 -20.12
N GLU A 394 -15.71 -5.48 -20.05
CA GLU A 394 -16.70 -5.29 -18.99
C GLU A 394 -16.31 -5.97 -17.67
N ASN A 395 -15.36 -6.92 -17.70
CA ASN A 395 -15.02 -7.77 -16.56
C ASN A 395 -13.51 -8.02 -16.48
N ILE A 396 -12.73 -6.97 -16.24
CA ILE A 396 -11.30 -7.08 -16.01
C ILE A 396 -11.03 -7.37 -14.52
N ARG A 397 -10.30 -8.45 -14.24
CA ARG A 397 -10.01 -8.92 -12.88
C ARG A 397 -8.53 -9.14 -12.60
N GLN A 398 -7.72 -9.32 -13.63
CA GLN A 398 -6.32 -9.72 -13.48
C GLN A 398 -5.44 -8.97 -14.46
N LEU A 399 -4.23 -8.64 -13.98
CA LEU A 399 -3.10 -8.17 -14.77
C LEU A 399 -1.94 -9.14 -14.60
N ARG A 400 -1.19 -9.39 -15.67
CA ARG A 400 0.08 -10.13 -15.61
C ARG A 400 1.11 -9.48 -16.51
N ALA A 401 2.27 -9.20 -15.94
CA ALA A 401 3.45 -8.76 -16.67
C ALA A 401 4.48 -9.89 -16.65
N GLY A 402 4.93 -10.33 -17.83
CA GLY A 402 5.86 -11.45 -17.99
C GLY A 402 7.07 -11.07 -18.81
N ILE A 403 8.18 -11.75 -18.55
CA ILE A 403 9.43 -11.64 -19.29
C ILE A 403 9.82 -13.03 -19.77
N LYS A 404 10.29 -13.10 -21.02
CA LYS A 404 11.02 -14.26 -21.54
C LYS A 404 12.45 -13.85 -21.80
N ASN A 405 13.39 -14.54 -21.16
CA ASN A 405 14.82 -14.29 -21.28
C ASN A 405 15.49 -15.41 -22.09
N GLU A 406 15.65 -15.20 -23.39
CA GLU A 406 16.41 -16.11 -24.26
C GLU A 406 17.92 -15.79 -24.27
N SER A 407 18.34 -14.73 -23.56
CA SER A 407 19.73 -14.27 -23.52
C SER A 407 20.58 -15.04 -22.50
N SER A 408 21.89 -14.84 -22.55
CA SER A 408 22.86 -15.38 -21.59
C SER A 408 23.07 -14.50 -20.35
N HIS A 409 22.37 -13.37 -20.23
CA HIS A 409 22.54 -12.40 -19.15
C HIS A 409 21.24 -12.22 -18.38
N TRP A 410 21.32 -11.65 -17.19
CA TRP A 410 20.13 -11.25 -16.44
C TRP A 410 19.43 -10.09 -17.15
N ILE A 411 18.11 -10.18 -17.22
CA ILE A 411 17.24 -9.11 -17.73
C ILE A 411 16.72 -8.29 -16.55
N LYS A 412 16.63 -6.98 -16.73
CA LYS A 412 16.04 -6.04 -15.78
C LYS A 412 15.12 -5.07 -16.54
N ILE A 413 13.83 -5.09 -16.26
CA ILE A 413 12.84 -4.19 -16.86
C ILE A 413 12.13 -3.43 -15.75
N TYR A 414 11.86 -2.14 -15.96
CA TYR A 414 10.90 -1.42 -15.13
C TYR A 414 9.57 -1.28 -15.88
N LEU A 415 8.48 -1.62 -15.21
CA LEU A 415 7.12 -1.38 -15.65
C LEU A 415 6.52 -0.26 -14.81
N ASN A 416 5.97 0.75 -15.48
CA ASN A 416 5.27 1.84 -14.82
C ASN A 416 3.94 2.17 -15.53
N ASP A 417 3.07 2.88 -14.83
CA ASP A 417 1.83 3.50 -15.27
C ASP A 417 1.08 2.74 -16.36
N ILE A 418 0.24 1.78 -15.96
CA ILE A 418 -0.72 1.10 -16.84
C ILE A 418 -2.03 1.88 -16.81
N PHE A 419 -2.43 2.44 -17.94
CA PHE A 419 -3.63 3.26 -18.03
C PHE A 419 -4.34 3.14 -19.37
N LEU A 420 -5.63 3.46 -19.38
CA LEU A 420 -6.43 3.51 -20.59
C LEU A 420 -6.70 4.96 -20.99
N SER A 421 -6.80 5.21 -22.29
CA SER A 421 -7.06 6.54 -22.87
C SER A 421 -8.08 6.46 -24.01
N GLU A 422 -8.32 7.62 -24.64
CA GLU A 422 -9.24 7.77 -25.78
C GLU A 422 -10.69 7.41 -25.45
N VAL A 423 -11.25 8.10 -24.45
CA VAL A 423 -12.63 7.88 -23.99
C VAL A 423 -13.64 8.01 -25.14
N GLY A 424 -14.46 6.97 -25.29
CA GLY A 424 -15.63 6.94 -26.14
C GLY A 424 -16.63 8.01 -25.72
N LYS A 425 -16.92 8.93 -26.63
CA LYS A 425 -17.98 9.92 -26.47
C LYS A 425 -19.16 9.47 -27.32
N SER A 426 -20.36 9.49 -26.75
CA SER A 426 -21.60 9.24 -27.48
C SER A 426 -22.38 10.53 -27.67
N GLN A 427 -23.12 10.61 -28.77
CA GLN A 427 -23.99 11.73 -29.06
C GLN A 427 -25.38 11.22 -29.36
N GLY A 428 -26.33 11.57 -28.48
CA GLY A 428 -27.72 11.24 -28.67
C GLY A 428 -28.55 12.43 -29.12
N LEU A 429 -29.66 12.13 -29.77
CA LEU A 429 -30.66 13.03 -30.32
C LEU A 429 -32.04 12.65 -29.82
N ALA A 430 -32.77 13.66 -29.37
CA ALA A 430 -34.20 13.57 -29.08
C ALA A 430 -34.95 14.57 -29.95
N LYS A 431 -36.05 14.13 -30.57
CA LYS A 431 -36.93 14.95 -31.40
C LYS A 431 -38.36 14.83 -30.91
N GLY A 432 -39.01 15.97 -30.75
CA GLY A 432 -40.36 16.05 -30.20
C GLY A 432 -41.25 17.01 -30.97
N PHE A 433 -42.53 16.67 -31.07
CA PHE A 433 -43.57 17.55 -31.58
C PHE A 433 -44.82 17.40 -30.72
N SER A 434 -45.40 18.51 -30.31
CA SER A 434 -46.72 18.56 -29.68
C SER A 434 -47.60 19.54 -30.42
N LEU A 435 -48.82 19.10 -30.74
CA LEU A 435 -49.90 19.93 -31.26
C LEU A 435 -51.05 19.90 -30.25
N GLN A 436 -51.48 21.07 -29.82
CA GLN A 436 -52.68 21.24 -29.00
C GLN A 436 -53.64 22.16 -29.75
N GLY A 437 -54.90 21.77 -29.78
CA GLY A 437 -55.95 22.57 -30.42
C GLY A 437 -57.32 22.21 -29.88
N GLY A 438 -58.32 23.03 -30.22
CA GLY A 438 -59.70 22.80 -29.85
C GLY A 438 -60.65 23.29 -30.92
N LEU A 439 -61.84 22.69 -30.98
CA LEU A 439 -62.95 23.09 -31.85
C LEU A 439 -64.14 23.42 -30.97
N GLY A 440 -64.23 24.69 -30.55
CA GLY A 440 -65.24 25.15 -29.59
C GLY A 440 -64.98 24.69 -28.15
N ALA A 441 -65.93 24.97 -27.24
CA ALA A 441 -65.83 24.60 -25.83
C ALA A 441 -65.84 23.08 -25.53
N PRO A 442 -66.53 22.21 -26.28
CA PRO A 442 -66.65 20.80 -25.89
C PRO A 442 -65.52 19.91 -26.41
N PHE A 443 -64.66 20.38 -27.32
CA PHE A 443 -63.65 19.54 -27.95
C PHE A 443 -62.24 20.13 -27.82
N SER A 444 -61.36 19.35 -27.20
CA SER A 444 -59.92 19.61 -27.18
C SER A 444 -59.14 18.37 -27.58
N PHE A 445 -58.03 18.57 -28.29
CA PHE A 445 -57.11 17.51 -28.66
C PHE A 445 -55.67 17.89 -28.33
N VAL A 446 -54.90 16.89 -27.96
CA VAL A 446 -53.44 16.96 -27.81
C VAL A 446 -52.85 15.77 -28.57
N ALA A 447 -52.03 16.07 -29.58
CA ALA A 447 -51.21 15.08 -30.28
C ALA A 447 -49.74 15.30 -29.88
N GLN A 448 -49.05 14.22 -29.53
CA GLN A 448 -47.65 14.24 -29.14
C GLN A 448 -46.89 13.12 -29.86
N TYR A 449 -45.72 13.48 -30.38
CA TYR A 449 -44.71 12.57 -30.91
C TYR A 449 -43.39 12.85 -30.21
N LYS A 450 -42.71 11.81 -29.75
CA LYS A 450 -41.36 11.90 -29.22
C LYS A 450 -40.55 10.68 -29.68
N GLU A 451 -39.35 10.95 -30.16
CA GLU A 451 -38.36 9.94 -30.56
C GLU A 451 -37.04 10.29 -29.89
N VAL A 452 -36.45 9.31 -29.21
CA VAL A 452 -35.20 9.43 -28.47
C VAL A 452 -34.33 8.25 -28.87
N ASP A 453 -33.10 8.52 -29.30
CA ASP A 453 -32.15 7.45 -29.62
C ASP A 453 -31.55 6.80 -28.36
N ASP A 454 -30.91 5.64 -28.56
CA ASP A 454 -30.34 4.83 -27.47
C ASP A 454 -29.20 5.54 -26.72
N GLU A 455 -28.54 6.50 -27.39
CA GLU A 455 -27.39 7.24 -26.87
C GLU A 455 -27.77 8.55 -26.17
N PHE A 456 -29.05 8.94 -26.21
CA PHE A 456 -29.52 10.17 -25.58
C PHE A 456 -29.56 10.05 -24.06
N GLN A 457 -28.78 10.90 -23.39
CA GLN A 457 -28.72 10.97 -21.94
C GLN A 457 -29.43 12.23 -21.46
N SER A 458 -30.45 12.06 -20.61
CA SER A 458 -31.12 13.20 -19.96
C SER A 458 -30.39 13.60 -18.68
N LEU A 459 -30.44 14.86 -18.28
CA LEU A 459 -29.78 15.37 -17.06
C LEU A 459 -30.27 14.71 -15.75
N VAL A 460 -31.41 14.01 -15.77
CA VAL A 460 -32.09 13.49 -14.57
C VAL A 460 -32.25 11.95 -14.60
N ALA A 461 -32.06 11.31 -15.75
CA ALA A 461 -32.15 9.86 -15.89
C ALA A 461 -31.19 9.37 -16.98
N SER A 462 -30.33 8.42 -16.60
CA SER A 462 -29.48 7.66 -17.51
C SER A 462 -30.18 6.36 -17.88
N SER A 463 -30.65 6.25 -19.12
CA SER A 463 -31.21 4.99 -19.63
C SER A 463 -30.72 4.76 -21.05
N TRP A 464 -29.93 3.70 -21.24
CA TRP A 464 -29.50 3.21 -22.55
C TRP A 464 -30.62 2.39 -23.20
N GLN A 465 -31.74 3.04 -23.48
CA GLN A 465 -32.86 2.46 -24.22
C GLN A 465 -33.57 3.57 -24.98
N GLY A 466 -33.50 3.49 -26.30
CA GLY A 466 -34.22 4.35 -27.22
C GLY A 466 -35.70 4.16 -27.02
N THR A 467 -36.41 5.28 -27.00
CA THR A 467 -37.85 5.28 -26.76
C THR A 467 -38.56 6.04 -27.85
N ARG A 468 -39.62 5.41 -28.36
CA ARG A 468 -40.55 6.04 -29.29
C ARG A 468 -41.92 6.12 -28.65
N LEU A 469 -42.41 7.34 -28.46
CA LEU A 469 -43.73 7.59 -27.89
C LEU A 469 -44.59 8.32 -28.91
N THR A 470 -45.74 7.73 -29.25
CA THR A 470 -46.80 8.39 -30.02
C THR A 470 -48.06 8.37 -29.17
N SER A 471 -48.64 9.54 -28.90
CA SER A 471 -49.88 9.62 -28.13
C SER A 471 -50.85 10.65 -28.71
N LEU A 472 -52.13 10.30 -28.65
CA LEU A 472 -53.23 11.16 -29.08
C LEU A 472 -54.29 11.11 -27.96
N ARG A 473 -54.56 12.27 -27.36
CA ARG A 473 -55.62 12.43 -26.36
C ARG A 473 -56.67 13.38 -26.90
N MET A 474 -57.93 12.96 -26.77
CA MET A 474 -59.10 13.74 -27.16
C MET A 474 -60.03 13.79 -25.95
N ASN A 475 -60.43 14.99 -25.54
CA ASN A 475 -61.39 15.18 -24.46
C ASN A 475 -62.67 15.79 -25.04
N LEU A 476 -63.79 15.14 -24.69
CA LEU A 476 -65.14 15.59 -24.99
C LEU A 476 -65.82 15.95 -23.67
N SER A 477 -66.16 17.21 -23.48
CA SER A 477 -66.97 17.64 -22.33
C SER A 477 -68.45 17.39 -22.66
N PRO A 478 -69.23 16.76 -21.77
CA PRO A 478 -70.67 16.67 -21.95
C PRO A 478 -71.26 18.09 -21.89
N LEU A 479 -72.07 18.42 -22.90
CA LEU A 479 -72.77 19.70 -23.04
C LEU A 479 -73.80 19.92 -21.91
#